data_AF-A0AAW1RXM8-F1
#
_entry.id   AF-A0AAW1RXM8-F1
#
_cell.length_a   1.000
_cell.length_b   1.000
_cell.length_c   1.000
_cell.angle_alpha   90.00
_cell.angle_beta   90.00
_cell.angle_gamma   90.00
#
_symmetry.space_group_name_H-M   'P 1'
#
loop_
_entity.id
_entity.type
_entity.pdbx_description
1 polymer ?
#
loop_
_entity_poly.entity_id
_entity_poly.type
_entity_poly.pdbx_seq_one_letter_code
_entity_poly.pdbx_strand_id
1 'polypeptide(L)'
;MPTSRVGGPAPTTARLGRELQRYSQDGERLLAGCIPVRVTSPSAGVDGIEVLLITSSGGKGLVFPKGGWETDETLEAAAARETVEEAGVRGSLEEPLLGTFPYFSGKIAGAGMARGRCIAHMFAMLVAEELPTWPEGSTRERVWCSVPEAMRRAQRFVRQQVPDEVLHDAALNAAIAVLPANYNFEIHKTVWRIRQAGAKRVALQFPEGLLMFAFVIADILESHAGTEHCLVLGDVAYGACCVDDLSAGALGAQLLVHYGHSCLVPVSETTVPCMYVFVDIKVDVPHLVDTVRLNFQTGSRLAMAGTIQFAASLQLARRQLADVFPALAVPQAKPLSPGEVLGCTAPVVAGGVDAIVFVADGRFHLEAIMIANPDIPAYRYDPYARVLTRETYDQAGMRAVRRAAVEAACGARVWGLVLGMLGRQGNPRVLRHLQAVLEKLGLEHVVVLLSEVAPAKLARLAGPEAWVQVACPRLSIDWGEGFALPTLTPFEALVALGEVPPWWEAEVPAGSHAPYPMDYYARDGGVWSSSHHRAPAQSAAAG
;
A
#
# COMPACT_ATOMS: atom_id res chain seq x y z
N MET A 1 16.78 18.41 -23.38
CA MET A 1 15.43 19.00 -23.48
C MET A 1 14.66 18.32 -24.58
N PRO A 2 13.51 17.70 -24.29
CA PRO A 2 12.44 17.49 -25.24
C PRO A 2 11.31 18.47 -24.93
N THR A 3 11.17 19.48 -25.78
CA THR A 3 9.99 20.35 -25.88
C THR A 3 8.83 19.52 -26.43
N SER A 4 7.83 19.22 -25.60
CA SER A 4 6.61 18.55 -26.05
C SER A 4 5.39 19.12 -25.32
N ARG A 5 4.69 20.00 -26.04
CA ARG A 5 3.28 20.38 -25.92
C ARG A 5 2.92 21.30 -24.75
N VAL A 6 3.19 22.59 -24.94
CA VAL A 6 2.27 23.64 -24.47
C VAL A 6 0.88 23.25 -24.96
N GLY A 7 -0.08 23.09 -24.03
CA GLY A 7 -1.42 22.60 -24.31
C GLY A 7 -2.06 23.27 -25.53
N GLY A 8 -2.92 22.52 -26.24
CA GLY A 8 -3.64 22.97 -27.44
C GLY A 8 -4.45 24.26 -27.25
N PRO A 9 -5.23 24.69 -28.25
CA PRO A 9 -5.98 25.95 -28.18
C PRO A 9 -6.81 26.03 -26.90
N ALA A 10 -6.67 27.14 -26.18
CA ALA A 10 -7.40 27.36 -24.93
C ALA A 10 -8.91 27.38 -25.23
N PRO A 11 -9.73 26.56 -24.54
CA PRO A 11 -11.17 26.59 -24.72
C PRO A 11 -11.70 28.00 -24.41
N THR A 12 -12.57 28.52 -25.29
CA THR A 12 -13.20 29.83 -25.14
C THR A 12 -14.51 29.77 -24.35
N THR A 13 -15.03 28.56 -24.11
CA THR A 13 -16.29 28.29 -23.41
C THR A 13 -16.13 27.06 -22.51
N ALA A 14 -16.72 27.09 -21.31
CA ALA A 14 -16.71 25.97 -20.39
C ALA A 14 -17.69 24.89 -20.85
N ARG A 15 -17.37 23.61 -20.63
CA ARG A 15 -18.31 22.52 -20.94
C ARG A 15 -19.48 22.55 -19.95
N LEU A 16 -20.70 22.44 -20.47
CA LEU A 16 -21.93 22.46 -19.69
C LEU A 16 -22.72 21.16 -19.92
N GLY A 17 -23.26 20.59 -18.83
CA GLY A 17 -24.08 19.37 -18.88
C GLY A 17 -23.50 18.21 -18.09
N ARG A 18 -24.23 17.08 -18.06
CA ARG A 18 -23.79 15.84 -17.39
C ARG A 18 -23.92 14.59 -18.28
N GLU A 19 -24.30 14.76 -19.54
CA GLU A 19 -24.61 13.69 -20.51
C GLU A 19 -23.43 12.73 -20.70
N LEU A 20 -22.21 13.27 -20.80
CA LEU A 20 -20.98 12.53 -21.08
C LEU A 20 -20.16 12.22 -19.82
N GLN A 21 -20.67 12.46 -18.61
CA GLN A 21 -19.88 12.28 -17.39
C GLN A 21 -19.63 10.81 -17.06
N ARG A 22 -18.41 10.52 -16.63
CA ARG A 22 -18.03 9.19 -16.13
C ARG A 22 -18.41 9.01 -14.66
N TYR A 23 -18.80 7.79 -14.34
CA TYR A 23 -19.10 7.34 -12.98
C TYR A 23 -18.33 6.04 -12.69
N SER A 24 -17.93 5.85 -11.43
CA SER A 24 -17.36 4.57 -10.95
C SER A 24 -18.42 3.47 -10.94
N GLN A 25 -18.01 2.22 -10.75
CA GLN A 25 -18.92 1.08 -10.59
C GLN A 25 -19.87 1.26 -9.39
N ASP A 26 -19.45 2.03 -8.38
CA ASP A 26 -20.22 2.37 -7.18
C ASP A 26 -21.09 3.64 -7.35
N GLY A 27 -21.19 4.16 -8.58
CA GLY A 27 -21.99 5.35 -8.91
C GLY A 27 -21.36 6.68 -8.50
N GLU A 28 -20.06 6.71 -8.23
CA GLU A 28 -19.36 7.93 -7.82
C GLU A 28 -18.94 8.74 -9.04
N ARG A 29 -19.19 10.05 -9.04
CA ARG A 29 -18.82 10.90 -10.18
C ARG A 29 -17.30 11.05 -10.26
N LEU A 30 -16.72 10.76 -11.43
CA LEU A 30 -15.29 10.89 -11.66
C LEU A 30 -14.95 12.30 -12.14
N LEU A 31 -13.91 12.87 -11.56
CA LEU A 31 -13.45 14.23 -11.81
C LEU A 31 -11.96 14.23 -12.13
N ALA A 32 -11.54 15.14 -13.00
CA ALA A 32 -10.15 15.38 -13.34
C ALA A 32 -9.76 16.82 -12.98
N GLY A 33 -8.54 17.05 -12.54
CA GLY A 33 -8.06 18.39 -12.20
C GLY A 33 -6.56 18.46 -11.99
N CYS A 34 -6.09 19.68 -11.71
CA CYS A 34 -4.67 19.94 -11.48
C CYS A 34 -4.44 20.71 -10.19
N ILE A 35 -3.24 20.57 -9.64
CA ILE A 35 -2.60 21.49 -8.72
C ILE A 35 -1.65 22.33 -9.58
N PRO A 36 -2.02 23.57 -9.99
CA PRO A 36 -1.14 24.40 -10.79
C PRO A 36 -0.05 24.98 -9.90
N VAL A 37 1.20 24.85 -10.33
CA VAL A 37 2.40 25.19 -9.58
C VAL A 37 3.25 26.15 -10.40
N ARG A 38 3.84 27.14 -9.74
CA ARG A 38 4.93 27.95 -10.29
C ARG A 38 6.10 28.02 -9.32
N VAL A 39 7.31 28.06 -9.86
CA VAL A 39 8.54 28.22 -9.08
C VAL A 39 8.90 29.69 -9.07
N THR A 40 8.89 30.30 -7.89
CA THR A 40 9.26 31.71 -7.67
C THR A 40 10.73 31.86 -7.28
N SER A 41 11.32 30.85 -6.61
CA SER A 41 12.74 30.83 -6.26
C SER A 41 13.29 29.39 -6.25
N PRO A 42 14.08 28.99 -7.26
CA PRO A 42 14.61 27.62 -7.35
C PRO A 42 15.51 27.20 -6.18
N SER A 43 16.16 28.15 -5.51
CA SER A 43 17.10 27.90 -4.40
C SER A 43 16.44 27.79 -3.02
N ALA A 44 15.16 28.15 -2.90
CA ALA A 44 14.44 28.18 -1.62
C ALA A 44 13.65 26.89 -1.31
N GLY A 45 13.80 25.83 -2.12
CA GLY A 45 13.07 24.59 -1.93
C GLY A 45 11.55 24.82 -1.96
N VAL A 46 10.82 24.31 -0.96
CA VAL A 46 9.35 24.42 -0.88
C VAL A 46 8.87 25.87 -0.71
N ASP A 47 9.66 26.73 -0.07
CA ASP A 47 9.31 28.14 0.13
C ASP A 47 9.42 28.96 -1.16
N GLY A 48 10.07 28.41 -2.20
CA GLY A 48 10.15 28.96 -3.54
C GLY A 48 9.05 28.47 -4.48
N ILE A 49 7.99 27.85 -3.96
CA ILE A 49 6.89 27.27 -4.73
C ILE A 49 5.57 27.93 -4.34
N GLU A 50 4.82 28.37 -5.34
CA GLU A 50 3.44 28.79 -5.19
C GLU A 50 2.50 27.86 -5.93
N VAL A 51 1.31 27.70 -5.37
CA VAL A 51 0.22 26.92 -5.96
C VAL A 51 -1.00 27.80 -6.19
N LEU A 52 -1.73 27.52 -7.27
CA LEU A 52 -2.92 28.27 -7.64
C LEU A 52 -4.17 27.60 -7.08
N LEU A 53 -4.97 28.38 -6.36
CA LEU A 53 -6.30 28.01 -5.92
C LEU A 53 -7.34 28.89 -6.61
N ILE A 54 -8.59 28.44 -6.63
CA ILE A 54 -9.72 29.20 -7.16
C ILE A 54 -10.87 29.24 -6.16
N THR A 55 -11.69 30.28 -6.21
CA THR A 55 -12.92 30.37 -5.40
C THR A 55 -13.91 29.28 -5.81
N SER A 56 -14.50 28.58 -4.83
CA SER A 56 -15.53 27.58 -5.12
C SER A 56 -16.81 28.24 -5.68
N SER A 57 -17.48 27.57 -6.62
CA SER A 57 -18.76 28.03 -7.22
C SER A 57 -19.91 28.26 -6.22
N GLY A 58 -19.78 27.82 -4.97
CA GLY A 58 -20.75 28.06 -3.88
C GLY A 58 -20.32 29.14 -2.89
N GLY A 59 -19.27 29.91 -3.18
CA GLY A 59 -18.84 31.07 -2.40
C GLY A 59 -18.25 30.80 -1.02
N LYS A 60 -17.98 29.54 -0.64
CA LYS A 60 -17.27 29.24 0.64
C LYS A 60 -15.96 28.50 0.40
N GLY A 61 -14.85 29.24 0.48
CA GLY A 61 -13.50 28.71 0.47
C GLY A 61 -12.87 28.55 -0.92
N LEU A 62 -11.57 28.27 -0.88
CA LEU A 62 -10.70 28.02 -2.03
C LEU A 62 -10.58 26.52 -2.32
N VAL A 63 -10.46 26.16 -3.58
CA VAL A 63 -10.30 24.78 -4.06
C VAL A 63 -9.29 24.72 -5.20
N PHE A 64 -8.74 23.54 -5.48
CA PHE A 64 -8.02 23.32 -6.73
C PHE A 64 -8.99 23.20 -7.92
N PRO A 65 -8.56 23.62 -9.13
CA PRO A 65 -9.35 23.47 -10.34
C PRO A 65 -9.60 22.00 -10.68
N LYS A 66 -10.87 21.65 -10.88
CA LYS A 66 -11.32 20.31 -11.24
C LYS A 66 -12.79 20.26 -11.64
N GLY A 67 -13.09 19.47 -12.67
CA GLY A 67 -14.45 19.21 -13.11
C GLY A 67 -14.66 17.82 -13.68
N GLY A 68 -15.71 17.67 -14.48
CA GLY A 68 -16.19 16.35 -14.91
C GLY A 68 -15.19 15.68 -15.85
N TRP A 69 -14.84 14.43 -15.58
CA TRP A 69 -14.14 13.62 -16.58
C TRP A 69 -15.18 13.02 -17.53
N GLU A 70 -15.13 13.42 -18.80
CA GLU A 70 -16.09 13.00 -19.81
C GLU A 70 -15.65 11.74 -20.59
N THR A 71 -16.58 11.06 -21.26
CA THR A 71 -16.31 9.81 -21.98
C THR A 71 -15.47 10.00 -23.24
N ASP A 72 -15.48 11.19 -23.84
CA ASP A 72 -14.83 11.55 -25.11
C ASP A 72 -13.38 12.05 -24.96
N GLU A 73 -12.83 12.04 -23.75
CA GLU A 73 -11.48 12.57 -23.47
C GLU A 73 -10.65 11.66 -22.55
N THR A 74 -9.32 11.81 -22.60
CA THR A 74 -8.41 11.18 -21.63
C THR A 74 -8.44 11.92 -20.30
N LEU A 75 -7.93 11.28 -19.25
CA LEU A 75 -7.91 11.87 -17.91
C LEU A 75 -7.03 13.13 -17.85
N GLU A 76 -5.89 13.10 -18.55
CA GLU A 76 -4.94 14.20 -18.68
C GLU A 76 -5.55 15.37 -19.47
N ALA A 77 -6.23 15.05 -20.57
CA ALA A 77 -6.93 16.04 -21.38
C ALA A 77 -8.04 16.74 -20.58
N ALA A 78 -8.82 15.97 -19.82
CA ALA A 78 -9.82 16.50 -18.90
C ALA A 78 -9.19 17.41 -17.83
N ALA A 79 -8.12 16.95 -17.18
CA ALA A 79 -7.43 17.74 -16.14
C ALA A 79 -6.88 19.06 -16.66
N ALA A 80 -6.26 19.06 -17.85
CA ALA A 80 -5.75 20.26 -18.49
C ALA A 80 -6.88 21.22 -18.90
N ARG A 81 -7.95 20.69 -19.51
CA ARG A 81 -9.14 21.45 -19.91
C ARG A 81 -9.81 22.14 -18.72
N GLU A 82 -10.12 21.38 -17.67
CA GLU A 82 -10.75 21.89 -16.45
C GLU A 82 -9.91 22.96 -15.76
N THR A 83 -8.59 22.85 -15.84
CA THR A 83 -7.68 23.86 -15.28
C THR A 83 -7.71 25.17 -16.06
N VAL A 84 -7.83 25.11 -17.39
CA VAL A 84 -8.04 26.32 -18.20
C VAL A 84 -9.43 26.91 -17.96
N GLU A 85 -10.47 26.07 -17.96
CA GLU A 85 -11.86 26.51 -17.78
C GLU A 85 -12.08 27.19 -16.43
N GLU A 86 -11.58 26.61 -15.33
CA GLU A 86 -11.84 27.11 -13.98
C GLU A 86 -10.80 28.15 -13.50
N ALA A 87 -9.53 28.02 -13.87
CA ALA A 87 -8.42 28.84 -13.33
C ALA A 87 -7.70 29.71 -14.38
N GLY A 88 -7.94 29.48 -15.67
CA GLY A 88 -7.33 30.26 -16.75
C GLY A 88 -5.81 30.11 -16.84
N VAL A 89 -5.27 28.94 -16.51
CA VAL A 89 -3.83 28.65 -16.64
C VAL A 89 -3.57 27.40 -17.46
N ARG A 90 -2.45 27.39 -18.19
CA ARG A 90 -2.00 26.23 -18.96
C ARG A 90 -0.51 25.95 -18.71
N GLY A 91 -0.12 24.69 -18.83
CA GLY A 91 1.20 24.24 -18.46
C GLY A 91 1.47 22.80 -18.83
N SER A 92 2.63 22.27 -18.45
CA SER A 92 2.94 20.85 -18.57
C SER A 92 2.37 20.09 -17.38
N LEU A 93 1.67 18.99 -17.65
CA LEU A 93 1.28 18.04 -16.62
C LEU A 93 2.48 17.18 -16.24
N GLU A 94 2.72 17.05 -14.94
CA GLU A 94 3.74 16.17 -14.40
C GLU A 94 3.16 14.76 -14.22
N GLU A 95 3.90 13.76 -14.67
CA GLU A 95 3.60 12.34 -14.44
C GLU A 95 4.52 11.77 -13.36
N PRO A 96 4.02 10.83 -12.52
CA PRO A 96 2.70 10.22 -12.56
C PRO A 96 1.60 11.09 -11.91
N LEU A 97 0.34 10.67 -12.07
CA LEU A 97 -0.81 11.20 -11.31
C LEU A 97 -0.44 11.38 -9.83
N LEU A 98 -0.65 12.59 -9.29
CA LEU A 98 -0.30 12.88 -7.89
C LEU A 98 -1.15 12.06 -6.91
N GLY A 99 -2.42 11.88 -7.22
CA GLY A 99 -3.32 11.10 -6.38
C GLY A 99 -4.77 11.13 -6.82
N THR A 100 -5.55 10.30 -6.13
CA THR A 100 -7.00 10.18 -6.31
C THR A 100 -7.68 10.46 -4.96
N PHE A 101 -8.60 11.42 -4.93
CA PHE A 101 -9.16 11.99 -3.72
C PHE A 101 -10.68 11.83 -3.68
N PRO A 102 -11.22 10.86 -2.91
CA PRO A 102 -12.66 10.70 -2.73
C PRO A 102 -13.22 11.78 -1.79
N TYR A 103 -14.37 12.38 -2.14
CA TYR A 103 -15.07 13.34 -1.29
C TYR A 103 -16.57 13.38 -1.56
N PHE A 104 -17.33 14.02 -0.68
CA PHE A 104 -18.77 14.24 -0.86
C PHE A 104 -19.03 15.64 -1.42
N SER A 105 -19.77 15.71 -2.53
CA SER A 105 -20.22 17.00 -3.08
C SER A 105 -21.27 17.64 -2.18
N GLY A 106 -21.16 18.96 -2.02
CA GLY A 106 -22.17 19.78 -1.33
C GLY A 106 -23.41 20.09 -2.19
N LYS A 107 -23.39 19.77 -3.49
CA LYS A 107 -24.53 19.96 -4.40
C LYS A 107 -25.45 18.73 -4.31
N ILE A 108 -26.68 18.92 -3.83
CA ILE A 108 -27.74 17.90 -3.87
C ILE A 108 -28.04 17.59 -5.33
N ALA A 109 -27.98 16.31 -5.72
CA ALA A 109 -28.38 15.88 -7.05
C ALA A 109 -29.89 15.62 -7.03
N GLY A 110 -30.70 16.60 -7.43
CA GLY A 110 -32.15 16.44 -7.60
C GLY A 110 -32.93 16.17 -6.30
N ALA A 111 -34.24 16.39 -6.34
CA ALA A 111 -35.12 16.18 -5.18
C ALA A 111 -35.13 14.69 -4.78
N GLY A 112 -34.59 14.37 -3.60
CA GLY A 112 -34.75 13.05 -2.96
C GLY A 112 -33.53 12.11 -2.93
N MET A 113 -32.36 12.48 -3.44
CA MET A 113 -31.14 11.65 -3.35
C MET A 113 -30.11 12.20 -2.36
N ALA A 114 -29.39 11.28 -1.70
CA ALA A 114 -28.29 11.57 -0.78
C ALA A 114 -27.15 12.36 -1.48
N ARG A 115 -26.27 13.00 -0.69
CA ARG A 115 -25.08 13.73 -1.19
C ARG A 115 -24.26 12.84 -2.13
N GLY A 116 -24.05 13.29 -3.37
CA GLY A 116 -23.30 12.53 -4.38
C GLY A 116 -21.82 12.40 -4.01
N ARG A 117 -21.32 11.16 -4.00
CA ARG A 117 -19.88 10.84 -3.87
C ARG A 117 -19.14 11.20 -5.16
N CYS A 118 -17.95 11.77 -5.01
CA CYS A 118 -17.08 12.14 -6.13
C CYS A 118 -15.66 11.64 -5.88
N ILE A 119 -14.95 11.33 -6.96
CA ILE A 119 -13.54 10.97 -6.94
C ILE A 119 -12.79 11.97 -7.83
N ALA A 120 -11.84 12.71 -7.26
CA ALA A 120 -10.99 13.64 -8.03
C ALA A 120 -9.61 13.04 -8.29
N HIS A 121 -9.24 12.88 -9.55
CA HIS A 121 -7.89 12.52 -9.99
C HIS A 121 -7.11 13.81 -10.25
N MET A 122 -6.02 14.02 -9.52
CA MET A 122 -5.26 15.28 -9.57
C MET A 122 -3.85 15.07 -10.13
N PHE A 123 -3.44 15.93 -11.05
CA PHE A 123 -2.07 16.06 -11.54
C PHE A 123 -1.38 17.29 -10.98
N ALA A 124 -0.05 17.32 -10.97
CA ALA A 124 0.69 18.58 -10.86
C ALA A 124 0.72 19.22 -12.26
N MET A 125 0.51 20.54 -12.34
CA MET A 125 0.71 21.29 -13.58
C MET A 125 1.76 22.37 -13.34
N LEU A 126 2.91 22.28 -14.00
CA LEU A 126 3.87 23.37 -14.02
C LEU A 126 3.34 24.44 -14.98
N VAL A 127 2.88 25.57 -14.42
CA VAL A 127 2.22 26.62 -15.19
C VAL A 127 3.23 27.32 -16.11
N ALA A 128 2.93 27.32 -17.40
CA ALA A 128 3.70 28.02 -18.42
C ALA A 128 3.08 29.38 -18.76
N GLU A 129 1.75 29.52 -18.62
CA GLU A 129 1.04 30.74 -18.99
C GLU A 129 -0.23 30.95 -18.17
N GLU A 130 -0.45 32.21 -17.77
CA GLU A 130 -1.67 32.70 -17.16
C GLU A 130 -2.48 33.52 -18.18
N LEU A 131 -3.69 33.06 -18.51
CA LEU A 131 -4.55 33.71 -19.49
C LEU A 131 -5.19 34.98 -18.90
N PRO A 132 -5.34 36.06 -19.68
CA PRO A 132 -6.00 37.29 -19.23
C PRO A 132 -7.52 37.13 -19.11
N THR A 133 -8.11 36.26 -19.93
CA THR A 133 -9.54 35.90 -19.90
C THR A 133 -9.68 34.39 -20.04
N TRP A 134 -10.65 33.81 -19.34
CA TRP A 134 -10.91 32.38 -19.36
C TRP A 134 -12.39 32.08 -19.08
N PRO A 135 -12.88 30.88 -19.43
CA PRO A 135 -14.31 30.58 -19.45
C PRO A 135 -15.08 30.85 -18.15
N GLU A 136 -14.54 30.50 -16.98
CA GLU A 136 -15.21 30.74 -15.69
C GLU A 136 -14.74 32.01 -14.96
N GLY A 137 -13.95 32.86 -15.60
CA GLY A 137 -13.31 34.02 -14.94
C GLY A 137 -14.25 35.12 -14.45
N SER A 138 -15.52 35.09 -14.86
CA SER A 138 -16.59 35.95 -14.31
C SER A 138 -17.18 35.42 -13.00
N THR A 139 -16.96 34.13 -12.69
CA THR A 139 -17.55 33.43 -11.54
C THR A 139 -16.51 32.91 -10.55
N ARG A 140 -15.24 32.85 -10.96
CA ARG A 140 -14.13 32.40 -10.13
C ARG A 140 -12.98 33.37 -10.16
N GLU A 141 -12.40 33.57 -8.99
CA GLU A 141 -11.15 34.28 -8.81
C GLU A 141 -10.02 33.28 -8.57
N ARG A 142 -8.86 33.52 -9.19
CA ARG A 142 -7.64 32.73 -8.99
C ARG A 142 -6.73 33.41 -7.96
N VAL A 143 -6.16 32.63 -7.06
CA VAL A 143 -5.32 33.10 -5.96
C VAL A 143 -4.06 32.25 -5.89
N TRP A 144 -2.91 32.85 -6.17
CA TRP A 144 -1.60 32.24 -5.92
C TRP A 144 -1.31 32.29 -4.42
N CYS A 145 -0.92 31.15 -3.87
CA CYS A 145 -0.61 30.99 -2.46
C CYS A 145 0.70 30.24 -2.31
N SER A 146 1.48 30.53 -1.26
CA SER A 146 2.52 29.60 -0.84
C SER A 146 1.90 28.26 -0.44
N VAL A 147 2.67 27.17 -0.51
CA VAL A 147 2.18 25.83 -0.13
C VAL A 147 1.56 25.82 1.28
N PRO A 148 2.18 26.41 2.32
CA PRO A 148 1.57 26.46 3.66
C PRO A 148 0.25 27.24 3.71
N GLU A 149 0.13 28.33 2.93
CA GLU A 149 -1.10 29.12 2.89
C GLU A 149 -2.21 28.39 2.14
N ALA A 150 -1.88 27.70 1.05
CA ALA A 150 -2.83 26.87 0.34
C ALA A 150 -3.39 25.76 1.23
N MET A 151 -2.54 25.11 2.03
CA MET A 151 -2.97 24.11 3.01
C MET A 151 -3.94 24.69 4.05
N ARG A 152 -3.69 25.91 4.54
CA ARG A 152 -4.60 26.59 5.48
C ARG A 152 -5.92 27.01 4.85
N ARG A 153 -5.93 27.43 3.58
CA ARG A 153 -7.13 27.99 2.92
C ARG A 153 -7.99 26.96 2.19
N ALA A 154 -7.43 25.82 1.78
CA ALA A 154 -8.13 24.75 1.06
C ALA A 154 -8.91 23.77 1.98
N GLN A 155 -9.36 24.23 3.16
CA GLN A 155 -9.98 23.42 4.23
C GLN A 155 -11.17 22.55 3.79
N ARG A 156 -11.80 22.83 2.65
CA ARG A 156 -12.94 22.05 2.15
C ARG A 156 -12.56 20.72 1.52
N PHE A 157 -11.32 20.57 1.04
CA PHE A 157 -10.79 19.31 0.52
C PHE A 157 -10.30 18.38 1.64
N VAL A 158 -9.97 18.95 2.81
CA VAL A 158 -9.24 18.25 3.87
C VAL A 158 -10.16 18.03 5.08
N ARG A 159 -11.28 17.33 4.89
CA ARG A 159 -12.10 16.83 6.03
C ARG A 159 -11.35 15.85 6.95
N GLN A 160 -10.11 15.53 6.62
CA GLN A 160 -9.22 14.63 7.35
C GLN A 160 -8.04 15.34 8.02
N GLN A 161 -7.94 16.68 7.97
CA GLN A 161 -6.89 17.37 8.70
C GLN A 161 -7.20 17.31 10.20
N VAL A 162 -6.18 16.98 10.99
CA VAL A 162 -6.27 17.09 12.43
C VAL A 162 -6.48 18.58 12.78
N PRO A 163 -7.53 18.95 13.52
CA PRO A 163 -7.78 20.34 13.90
C PRO A 163 -6.62 20.94 14.70
N ASP A 164 -6.40 22.25 14.55
CA ASP A 164 -5.34 22.97 15.29
C ASP A 164 -5.49 22.84 16.81
N GLU A 165 -6.72 22.72 17.31
CA GLU A 165 -7.02 22.47 18.72
C GLU A 165 -6.47 21.13 19.22
N VAL A 166 -6.38 20.11 18.37
CA VAL A 166 -5.78 18.81 18.72
C VAL A 166 -4.27 18.88 18.53
N LEU A 167 -3.79 19.49 17.44
CA LEU A 167 -2.35 19.60 17.15
C LEU A 167 -1.59 20.42 18.20
N HIS A 168 -2.19 21.48 18.71
CA HIS A 168 -1.56 22.41 19.66
C HIS A 168 -2.03 22.23 21.10
N ASP A 169 -2.74 21.13 21.42
CA ASP A 169 -3.10 20.79 22.80
C ASP A 169 -1.83 20.52 23.61
N ALA A 170 -1.54 21.41 24.57
CA ALA A 170 -0.31 21.35 25.37
C ALA A 170 -0.24 20.10 26.25
N ALA A 171 -1.37 19.63 26.77
CA ALA A 171 -1.41 18.44 27.63
C ALA A 171 -1.21 17.17 26.80
N LEU A 172 -1.88 17.06 25.65
CA LEU A 172 -1.69 15.95 24.71
C LEU A 172 -0.24 15.90 24.21
N ASN A 173 0.34 17.04 23.83
CA ASN A 173 1.72 17.12 23.36
C ASN A 173 2.74 16.71 24.44
N ALA A 174 2.50 17.08 25.69
CA ALA A 174 3.33 16.64 26.81
C ALA A 174 3.23 15.11 27.04
N ALA A 175 2.04 14.53 26.91
CA ALA A 175 1.85 13.08 27.04
C ALA A 175 2.50 12.30 25.88
N ILE A 176 2.38 12.81 24.65
CA ILE A 176 3.04 12.23 23.47
C ILE A 176 4.56 12.24 23.59
N ALA A 177 5.15 13.26 24.24
CA ALA A 177 6.61 13.40 24.36
C ALA A 177 7.30 12.27 25.16
N VAL A 178 6.53 11.42 25.86
CA VAL A 178 7.03 10.21 26.53
C VAL A 178 7.33 9.09 25.51
N LEU A 179 6.68 9.10 24.35
CA LEU A 179 6.94 8.16 23.27
C LEU A 179 8.25 8.50 22.55
N PRO A 180 8.96 7.52 21.98
CA PRO A 180 10.24 7.76 21.33
C PRO A 180 10.09 8.66 20.10
N ALA A 181 10.81 9.78 20.07
CA ALA A 181 10.68 10.83 19.06
C ALA A 181 11.02 10.41 17.62
N ASN A 182 11.74 9.29 17.46
CA ASN A 182 12.05 8.72 16.16
C ASN A 182 10.93 7.82 15.60
N TYR A 183 9.89 7.51 16.37
CA TYR A 183 8.72 6.75 15.92
C TYR A 183 7.53 7.69 15.74
N ASN A 184 6.84 7.59 14.61
CA ASN A 184 5.61 8.33 14.37
C ASN A 184 4.37 7.44 14.55
N PHE A 185 3.78 7.45 15.75
CA PHE A 185 2.54 6.73 16.05
C PHE A 185 1.26 7.46 15.60
N GLU A 186 1.37 8.60 14.90
CA GLU A 186 0.24 9.40 14.44
C GLU A 186 -0.82 9.72 15.52
N ILE A 187 -0.41 9.89 16.78
CA ILE A 187 -1.33 9.99 17.94
C ILE A 187 -2.38 11.09 17.76
N HIS A 188 -2.00 12.28 17.28
CA HIS A 188 -2.96 13.36 17.05
C HIS A 188 -4.07 12.97 16.07
N LYS A 189 -3.71 12.23 15.01
CA LYS A 189 -4.66 11.73 14.01
C LYS A 189 -5.55 10.65 14.61
N THR A 190 -5.00 9.77 15.44
CA THR A 190 -5.77 8.75 16.16
C THR A 190 -6.78 9.38 17.13
N VAL A 191 -6.36 10.36 17.93
CA VAL A 191 -7.23 11.15 18.82
C VAL A 191 -8.37 11.79 18.03
N TRP A 192 -8.05 12.48 16.94
CA TRP A 192 -9.06 13.10 16.08
C TRP A 192 -10.03 12.06 15.49
N ARG A 193 -9.52 10.91 15.04
CA ARG A 193 -10.34 9.87 14.44
C ARG A 193 -11.32 9.25 15.44
N ILE A 194 -10.88 9.03 16.67
CA ILE A 194 -11.71 8.55 17.78
C ILE A 194 -12.82 9.57 18.08
N ARG A 195 -12.46 10.86 18.20
CA ARG A 195 -13.42 11.96 18.42
C ARG A 195 -14.46 12.05 17.30
N GLN A 196 -14.03 11.96 16.04
CA GLN A 196 -14.94 11.96 14.88
C GLN A 196 -15.89 10.78 14.87
N ALA A 197 -15.41 9.59 15.25
CA ALA A 197 -16.21 8.38 15.31
C ALA A 197 -17.16 8.37 16.54
N GLY A 198 -16.89 9.19 17.56
CA GLY A 198 -17.56 9.10 18.85
C GLY A 198 -17.29 7.75 19.54
N ALA A 199 -16.13 7.14 19.28
CA ALA A 199 -15.82 5.79 19.74
C ALA A 199 -15.47 5.79 21.24
N LYS A 200 -16.36 5.20 22.04
CA LYS A 200 -16.21 4.97 23.48
C LYS A 200 -15.38 3.75 23.83
N ARG A 201 -15.33 2.76 22.94
CA ARG A 201 -14.47 1.58 23.08
C ARG A 201 -13.61 1.42 21.83
N VAL A 202 -12.30 1.46 22.01
CA VAL A 202 -11.32 1.43 20.91
C VAL A 202 -10.41 0.23 21.08
N ALA A 203 -10.32 -0.66 20.09
CA ALA A 203 -9.35 -1.73 20.09
C ALA A 203 -8.01 -1.21 19.55
N LEU A 204 -6.91 -1.61 20.17
CA LEU A 204 -5.55 -1.30 19.78
C LEU A 204 -4.81 -2.61 19.52
N GLN A 205 -4.22 -2.74 18.34
CA GLN A 205 -3.42 -3.90 17.97
C GLN A 205 -2.02 -3.46 17.57
N PHE A 206 -1.02 -4.15 18.09
CA PHE A 206 0.39 -3.85 17.87
C PHE A 206 1.14 -5.11 17.47
N PRO A 207 2.18 -5.02 16.61
CA PRO A 207 3.15 -6.07 16.47
C PRO A 207 3.99 -6.19 17.76
N GLU A 208 4.59 -7.36 17.98
CA GLU A 208 5.41 -7.68 19.15
C GLU A 208 6.41 -6.58 19.51
N GLY A 209 7.12 -6.06 18.51
CA GLY A 209 8.13 -5.01 18.68
C GLY A 209 7.59 -3.64 19.09
N LEU A 210 6.27 -3.44 19.14
CA LEU A 210 5.61 -2.21 19.58
C LEU A 210 4.68 -2.41 20.79
N LEU A 211 4.52 -3.63 21.29
CA LEU A 211 3.65 -3.92 22.45
C LEU A 211 4.06 -3.16 23.72
N MET A 212 5.35 -2.83 23.88
CA MET A 212 5.82 -2.04 25.02
C MET A 212 5.21 -0.62 25.07
N PHE A 213 4.68 -0.10 23.96
CA PHE A 213 4.02 1.20 23.90
C PHE A 213 2.51 1.12 24.09
N ALA A 214 1.92 -0.10 24.14
CA ALA A 214 0.48 -0.29 24.08
C ALA A 214 -0.28 0.42 25.21
N PHE A 215 0.17 0.28 26.45
CA PHE A 215 -0.51 0.90 27.60
C PHE A 215 -0.29 2.41 27.66
N VAL A 216 0.92 2.89 27.35
CA VAL A 216 1.17 4.35 27.29
C VAL A 216 0.27 5.00 26.23
N ILE A 217 0.14 4.37 25.06
CA ILE A 217 -0.76 4.86 24.01
C ILE A 217 -2.23 4.77 24.44
N ALA A 218 -2.65 3.67 25.08
CA ALA A 218 -3.99 3.53 25.62
C ALA A 218 -4.32 4.66 26.61
N ASP A 219 -3.44 4.92 27.58
CA ASP A 219 -3.61 5.98 28.58
C ASP A 219 -3.74 7.37 27.94
N ILE A 220 -2.91 7.66 26.92
CA ILE A 220 -3.00 8.91 26.15
C ILE A 220 -4.36 9.02 25.46
N LEU A 221 -4.81 7.95 24.80
CA LEU A 221 -6.08 7.97 24.05
C LEU A 221 -7.28 8.08 24.99
N GLU A 222 -7.31 7.35 26.10
CA GLU A 222 -8.37 7.47 27.12
C GLU A 222 -8.43 8.87 27.73
N SER A 223 -7.26 9.48 27.99
CA SER A 223 -7.17 10.82 28.58
C SER A 223 -7.55 11.94 27.62
N HIS A 224 -7.23 11.80 26.33
CA HIS A 224 -7.31 12.92 25.38
C HIS A 224 -8.30 12.71 24.22
N ALA A 225 -8.77 11.50 23.95
CA ALA A 225 -9.64 11.22 22.80
C ALA A 225 -11.14 11.14 23.13
N GLY A 226 -11.51 11.19 24.42
CA GLY A 226 -12.91 11.07 24.86
C GLY A 226 -13.49 9.65 24.73
N THR A 227 -12.60 8.67 24.51
CA THR A 227 -12.91 7.25 24.61
C THR A 227 -12.92 6.84 26.09
N GLU A 228 -13.77 5.89 26.45
CA GLU A 228 -13.93 5.44 27.84
C GLU A 228 -13.03 4.24 28.14
N HIS A 229 -12.66 3.45 27.13
CA HIS A 229 -11.84 2.27 27.31
C HIS A 229 -11.11 1.88 26.02
N CYS A 230 -9.81 1.64 26.13
CA CYS A 230 -8.96 1.04 25.11
C CYS A 230 -8.77 -0.46 25.38
N LEU A 231 -9.09 -1.31 24.41
CA LEU A 231 -8.84 -2.76 24.48
C LEU A 231 -7.52 -3.04 23.77
N VAL A 232 -6.49 -3.47 24.50
CA VAL A 232 -5.25 -3.93 23.88
C VAL A 232 -5.43 -5.39 23.44
N LEU A 233 -5.39 -5.63 22.14
CA LEU A 233 -5.39 -6.98 21.56
C LEU A 233 -3.99 -7.56 21.70
N GLY A 234 -3.84 -8.52 22.62
CA GLY A 234 -2.54 -9.09 23.00
C GLY A 234 -2.13 -10.35 22.24
N ASP A 235 -2.94 -10.82 21.29
CA ASP A 235 -2.56 -11.92 20.40
C ASP A 235 -1.52 -11.46 19.37
N VAL A 236 -0.77 -12.43 18.84
CA VAL A 236 0.36 -12.18 17.96
C VAL A 236 -0.07 -11.48 16.67
N ALA A 237 0.69 -10.45 16.25
CA ALA A 237 0.45 -9.71 15.03
C ALA A 237 1.69 -9.67 14.14
N TYR A 238 1.95 -10.78 13.43
CA TYR A 238 3.12 -10.93 12.54
C TYR A 238 3.17 -9.97 11.35
N GLY A 239 2.04 -9.38 10.98
CA GLY A 239 1.93 -8.61 9.75
C GLY A 239 0.54 -8.01 9.57
N ALA A 240 0.40 -7.23 8.52
CA ALA A 240 -0.83 -6.50 8.23
C ALA A 240 -2.01 -7.39 7.80
N CYS A 241 -1.73 -8.66 7.44
CA CYS A 241 -2.73 -9.69 7.23
C CYS A 241 -3.36 -10.19 8.54
N CYS A 242 -2.83 -9.81 9.71
CA CYS A 242 -3.29 -10.28 11.02
C CYS A 242 -4.23 -9.27 11.71
N VAL A 243 -4.90 -8.39 10.96
CA VAL A 243 -5.88 -7.46 11.54
C VAL A 243 -6.98 -8.23 12.27
N ASP A 244 -7.10 -8.02 13.58
CA ASP A 244 -8.05 -8.73 14.43
C ASP A 244 -9.32 -7.90 14.69
N ASP A 245 -10.05 -7.65 13.59
CA ASP A 245 -11.32 -6.94 13.64
C ASP A 245 -12.46 -7.80 14.23
N LEU A 246 -12.33 -9.13 14.16
CA LEU A 246 -13.35 -10.06 14.65
C LEU A 246 -13.40 -10.05 16.18
N SER A 247 -12.27 -10.18 16.87
CA SER A 247 -12.23 -10.09 18.34
C SER A 247 -12.60 -8.69 18.82
N ALA A 248 -12.12 -7.65 18.11
CA ALA A 248 -12.50 -6.27 18.39
C ALA A 248 -14.03 -6.08 18.32
N GLY A 249 -14.67 -6.62 17.28
CA GLY A 249 -16.12 -6.56 17.09
C GLY A 249 -16.89 -7.33 18.16
N ALA A 250 -16.42 -8.54 18.50
CA ALA A 250 -17.01 -9.35 19.55
C ALA A 250 -16.98 -8.66 20.93
N LEU A 251 -15.95 -7.85 21.20
CA LEU A 251 -15.82 -7.05 22.43
C LEU A 251 -16.50 -5.68 22.33
N GLY A 252 -17.23 -5.40 21.24
CA GLY A 252 -17.98 -4.16 21.06
C GLY A 252 -17.11 -2.93 20.84
N ALA A 253 -15.88 -3.09 20.34
CA ALA A 253 -15.07 -1.97 19.90
C ALA A 253 -15.74 -1.27 18.70
N GLN A 254 -15.72 0.05 18.70
CA GLN A 254 -16.32 0.88 17.64
C GLN A 254 -15.27 1.37 16.64
N LEU A 255 -13.99 1.24 17.00
CA LEU A 255 -12.85 1.54 16.15
C LEU A 255 -11.72 0.59 16.53
N LEU A 256 -11.04 0.02 15.53
CA LEU A 256 -9.77 -0.69 15.67
C LEU A 256 -8.65 0.21 15.14
N VAL A 257 -7.59 0.40 15.93
CA VAL A 257 -6.35 1.04 15.50
C VAL A 257 -5.27 -0.03 15.42
N HIS A 258 -4.81 -0.30 14.20
CA HIS A 258 -3.78 -1.32 13.93
C HIS A 258 -2.45 -0.63 13.59
N TYR A 259 -1.44 -0.85 14.43
CA TYR A 259 -0.13 -0.20 14.34
C TYR A 259 0.90 -1.06 13.59
N GLY A 260 1.91 -0.42 13.00
CA GLY A 260 3.14 -1.02 12.51
C GLY A 260 3.14 -1.39 11.03
N HIS A 261 2.22 -2.26 10.59
CA HIS A 261 2.29 -2.86 9.26
C HIS A 261 1.39 -2.18 8.20
N SER A 262 1.85 -2.16 6.96
CA SER A 262 1.16 -1.73 5.75
C SER A 262 0.02 -2.69 5.39
N CYS A 263 -1.23 -2.24 5.53
CA CYS A 263 -2.35 -3.17 5.43
C CYS A 263 -2.70 -3.60 3.99
N LEU A 264 -2.80 -4.92 3.83
CA LEU A 264 -3.27 -5.60 2.63
C LEU A 264 -4.78 -5.87 2.65
N VAL A 265 -5.42 -5.72 3.81
CA VAL A 265 -6.85 -5.89 4.02
C VAL A 265 -7.52 -4.51 3.89
N PRO A 266 -8.34 -4.29 2.85
CA PRO A 266 -9.10 -3.06 2.73
C PRO A 266 -9.99 -2.83 3.96
N VAL A 267 -10.13 -1.58 4.41
CA VAL A 267 -11.03 -1.21 5.51
C VAL A 267 -12.52 -1.54 5.22
N SER A 268 -12.87 -1.81 3.95
CA SER A 268 -14.19 -2.29 3.56
C SER A 268 -14.42 -3.76 3.89
N GLU A 269 -13.36 -4.53 4.10
CA GLU A 269 -13.44 -5.96 4.43
C GLU A 269 -13.52 -6.18 5.95
N THR A 270 -13.11 -5.21 6.77
CA THR A 270 -13.15 -5.29 8.24
C THR A 270 -14.56 -5.08 8.78
N THR A 271 -14.94 -5.85 9.78
CA THR A 271 -16.23 -5.81 10.47
C THR A 271 -16.36 -4.63 11.44
N VAL A 272 -15.23 -4.17 11.98
CA VAL A 272 -15.11 -2.95 12.79
C VAL A 272 -14.39 -1.89 11.95
N PRO A 273 -14.81 -0.60 11.99
CA PRO A 273 -14.06 0.47 11.37
C PRO A 273 -12.59 0.41 11.80
N CYS A 274 -11.69 0.29 10.83
CA CYS A 274 -10.26 0.14 11.09
C CYS A 274 -9.48 1.38 10.63
N MET A 275 -8.51 1.79 11.45
CA MET A 275 -7.50 2.80 11.13
C MET A 275 -6.13 2.16 11.22
N TYR A 276 -5.38 2.24 10.13
CA TYR A 276 -4.00 1.77 10.08
C TYR A 276 -3.01 2.90 10.36
N VAL A 277 -1.99 2.61 11.15
CA VAL A 277 -0.87 3.52 11.46
C VAL A 277 0.43 2.80 11.14
N PHE A 278 1.12 3.20 10.07
CA PHE A 278 2.29 2.48 9.54
C PHE A 278 3.61 2.76 10.27
N VAL A 279 3.56 3.41 11.43
CA VAL A 279 4.68 3.74 12.34
C VAL A 279 5.99 3.98 11.59
N ASP A 280 6.11 5.17 10.99
CA ASP A 280 7.34 5.59 10.33
C ASP A 280 8.46 5.76 11.36
N ILE A 281 9.60 5.12 11.10
CA ILE A 281 10.79 5.15 11.96
C ILE A 281 11.86 5.95 11.24
N LYS A 282 12.21 7.10 11.82
CA LYS A 282 13.26 7.97 11.29
C LYS A 282 14.62 7.33 11.49
N VAL A 283 15.39 7.25 10.40
CA VAL A 283 16.77 6.74 10.39
C VAL A 283 17.74 7.78 9.84
N ASP A 284 19.03 7.55 10.06
CA ASP A 284 20.13 8.40 9.57
C ASP A 284 20.31 8.24 8.05
N VAL A 285 19.54 9.00 7.28
CA VAL A 285 19.56 8.97 5.81
C VAL A 285 20.91 9.40 5.23
N PRO A 286 21.59 10.46 5.74
CA PRO A 286 22.95 10.80 5.29
C PRO A 286 23.91 9.60 5.39
N HIS A 287 23.91 8.89 6.53
CA HIS A 287 24.75 7.71 6.69
C HIS A 287 24.41 6.61 5.68
N LEU A 288 23.12 6.33 5.44
CA LEU A 288 22.69 5.37 4.41
C LEU A 288 23.21 5.76 3.02
N VAL A 289 23.05 7.03 2.63
CA VAL A 289 23.50 7.55 1.33
C VAL A 289 25.01 7.43 1.17
N ASP A 290 25.78 7.84 2.18
CA ASP A 290 27.24 7.74 2.16
C ASP A 290 27.72 6.28 2.13
N THR A 291 27.03 5.40 2.85
CA THR A 291 27.30 3.96 2.83
C THR A 291 27.10 3.38 1.43
N VAL A 292 26.01 3.73 0.74
CA VAL A 292 25.77 3.28 -0.63
C VAL A 292 26.83 3.84 -1.59
N ARG A 293 27.15 5.13 -1.49
CA ARG A 293 28.19 5.77 -2.33
C ARG A 293 29.57 5.14 -2.14
N LEU A 294 29.91 4.72 -0.92
CA LEU A 294 31.21 4.12 -0.63
C LEU A 294 31.34 2.70 -1.19
N ASN A 295 30.25 1.93 -1.23
CA ASN A 295 30.30 0.49 -1.51
C ASN A 295 29.92 0.12 -2.94
N PHE A 296 29.32 1.02 -3.71
CA PHE A 296 28.91 0.76 -5.10
C PHE A 296 29.57 1.73 -6.07
N GLN A 297 29.91 1.25 -7.26
CA GLN A 297 30.52 2.08 -8.30
C GLN A 297 29.50 3.08 -8.86
N THR A 298 29.94 4.32 -9.09
CA THR A 298 29.11 5.35 -9.72
C THR A 298 28.50 4.83 -11.03
N GLY A 299 27.19 5.04 -11.22
CA GLY A 299 26.47 4.55 -12.39
C GLY A 299 25.96 3.11 -12.30
N SER A 300 26.28 2.37 -11.22
CA SER A 300 25.68 1.04 -10.98
C SER A 300 24.15 1.10 -10.98
N ARG A 301 23.54 0.07 -11.54
CA ARG A 301 22.10 -0.10 -11.65
C ARG A 301 21.59 -0.77 -10.37
N LEU A 302 21.26 0.03 -9.36
CA LEU A 302 20.80 -0.47 -8.07
C LEU A 302 19.26 -0.60 -8.01
N ALA A 303 18.77 -1.55 -7.23
CA ALA A 303 17.37 -1.57 -6.77
C ALA A 303 17.34 -1.32 -5.27
N MET A 304 16.51 -0.38 -4.81
CA MET A 304 16.36 -0.08 -3.39
C MET A 304 14.98 -0.49 -2.89
N ALA A 305 14.97 -1.30 -1.83
CA ALA A 305 13.75 -1.82 -1.21
C ALA A 305 13.90 -1.84 0.33
N GLY A 306 12.82 -2.11 1.05
CA GLY A 306 12.81 -2.16 2.50
C GLY A 306 11.44 -2.51 3.06
N THR A 307 11.31 -2.45 4.37
CA THR A 307 10.02 -2.59 5.05
C THR A 307 9.29 -1.23 5.13
N ILE A 308 7.97 -1.27 5.36
CA ILE A 308 7.14 -0.05 5.39
C ILE A 308 7.62 0.98 6.42
N GLN A 309 8.18 0.54 7.56
CA GLN A 309 8.63 1.45 8.63
C GLN A 309 9.75 2.40 8.18
N PHE A 310 10.48 2.06 7.11
CA PHE A 310 11.60 2.86 6.58
C PHE A 310 11.27 3.51 5.22
N ALA A 311 10.02 3.46 4.77
CA ALA A 311 9.63 3.90 3.43
C ALA A 311 9.96 5.37 3.17
N ALA A 312 9.74 6.27 4.14
CA ALA A 312 10.05 7.69 3.97
C ALA A 312 11.56 7.91 3.79
N SER A 313 12.38 7.29 4.65
CA SER A 313 13.84 7.36 4.58
C SER A 313 14.40 6.75 3.30
N LEU A 314 13.83 5.64 2.82
CA LEU A 314 14.18 5.01 1.56
C LEU A 314 13.93 5.95 0.37
N GLN A 315 12.78 6.61 0.33
CA GLN A 315 12.45 7.55 -0.74
C GLN A 315 13.34 8.79 -0.70
N LEU A 316 13.74 9.27 0.49
CA LEU A 316 14.70 10.36 0.62
C LEU A 316 16.10 9.94 0.13
N ALA A 317 16.57 8.75 0.51
CA ALA A 317 17.84 8.20 0.06
C ALA A 317 17.87 8.04 -1.47
N ARG A 318 16.80 7.49 -2.08
CA ARG A 318 16.63 7.43 -3.55
C ARG A 318 16.88 8.78 -4.21
N ARG A 319 16.28 9.86 -3.70
CA ARG A 319 16.41 11.21 -4.27
C ARG A 319 17.85 11.73 -4.16
N GLN A 320 18.51 11.52 -3.02
CA GLN A 320 19.88 11.97 -2.79
C GLN A 320 20.94 11.15 -3.53
N LEU A 321 20.59 9.95 -3.99
CA LEU A 321 21.46 9.05 -4.76
C LEU A 321 21.25 9.19 -6.27
N ALA A 322 20.26 9.96 -6.73
CA ALA A 322 19.84 10.01 -8.13
C ALA A 322 20.92 10.60 -9.06
N ASP A 323 21.81 11.45 -8.54
CA ASP A 323 22.93 12.03 -9.26
C ASP A 323 24.07 11.02 -9.51
N VAL A 324 24.35 10.18 -8.52
CA VAL A 324 25.41 9.16 -8.59
C VAL A 324 24.92 7.86 -9.24
N PHE A 325 23.65 7.52 -9.04
CA PHE A 325 23.01 6.29 -9.50
C PHE A 325 21.71 6.61 -10.26
N PRO A 326 21.79 7.15 -11.49
CA PRO A 326 20.61 7.59 -12.25
C PRO A 326 19.65 6.46 -12.62
N ALA A 327 20.15 5.22 -12.66
CA ALA A 327 19.36 4.02 -12.92
C ALA A 327 18.79 3.37 -11.65
N LEU A 328 18.91 4.01 -10.48
CA LEU A 328 18.43 3.44 -9.22
C LEU A 328 16.90 3.27 -9.26
N ALA A 329 16.46 2.01 -9.22
CA ALA A 329 15.07 1.63 -9.23
C ALA A 329 14.54 1.46 -7.80
N VAL A 330 13.25 1.73 -7.60
CA VAL A 330 12.51 1.39 -6.39
C VAL A 330 11.33 0.53 -6.82
N PRO A 331 11.50 -0.80 -6.84
CA PRO A 331 10.53 -1.72 -7.43
C PRO A 331 9.25 -1.81 -6.57
N GLN A 332 8.14 -2.24 -7.18
CA GLN A 332 6.84 -2.27 -6.51
C GLN A 332 6.04 -3.51 -6.92
N ALA A 333 5.56 -4.27 -5.94
CA ALA A 333 4.53 -5.29 -6.14
C ALA A 333 3.20 -4.71 -5.64
N LYS A 334 2.28 -4.35 -6.55
CA LYS A 334 1.00 -3.76 -6.15
C LYS A 334 0.18 -4.78 -5.34
N PRO A 335 -0.50 -4.38 -4.26
CA PRO A 335 -0.85 -3.00 -3.86
C PRO A 335 0.17 -2.31 -2.94
N LEU A 336 1.33 -2.91 -2.66
CA LEU A 336 2.33 -2.34 -1.75
C LEU A 336 2.87 -1.01 -2.24
N SER A 337 3.41 -0.21 -1.34
CA SER A 337 4.07 1.06 -1.67
C SER A 337 5.35 0.82 -2.49
N PRO A 338 5.80 1.78 -3.32
CA PRO A 338 7.08 1.64 -4.02
C PRO A 338 8.24 1.42 -3.04
N GLY A 339 9.01 0.35 -3.28
CA GLY A 339 10.15 -0.07 -2.46
C GLY A 339 9.78 -0.97 -1.29
N GLU A 340 8.49 -1.18 -1.03
CA GLU A 340 8.04 -2.00 0.07
C GLU A 340 8.03 -3.49 -0.30
N VAL A 341 8.52 -4.32 0.63
CA VAL A 341 8.51 -5.78 0.50
C VAL A 341 7.89 -6.40 1.75
N LEU A 342 7.03 -7.39 1.53
CA LEU A 342 6.47 -8.25 2.57
C LEU A 342 7.14 -9.63 2.52
N GLY A 343 7.14 -10.35 3.65
CA GLY A 343 7.68 -11.71 3.68
C GLY A 343 6.98 -12.68 2.73
N CYS A 344 5.73 -12.40 2.36
CA CYS A 344 4.89 -13.20 1.46
C CYS A 344 4.69 -12.56 0.07
N THR A 345 5.19 -11.34 -0.16
CA THR A 345 5.01 -10.63 -1.44
C THR A 345 6.18 -9.71 -1.72
N ALA A 346 6.89 -9.98 -2.82
CA ALA A 346 8.07 -9.25 -3.24
C ALA A 346 8.01 -8.96 -4.74
N PRO A 347 8.51 -7.80 -5.19
CA PRO A 347 8.58 -7.49 -6.62
C PRO A 347 9.67 -8.31 -7.31
N VAL A 348 9.40 -8.69 -8.56
CA VAL A 348 10.44 -9.12 -9.50
C VAL A 348 11.07 -7.86 -10.10
N VAL A 349 12.38 -7.74 -9.95
CA VAL A 349 13.16 -6.61 -10.41
C VAL A 349 13.53 -6.83 -11.88
N ALA A 350 13.40 -5.78 -12.70
CA ALA A 350 13.73 -5.85 -14.11
C ALA A 350 15.21 -6.23 -14.35
N GLY A 351 15.47 -6.90 -15.48
CA GLY A 351 16.82 -7.37 -15.82
C GLY A 351 17.89 -6.27 -15.90
N GLY A 352 19.11 -6.63 -15.54
CA GLY A 352 20.29 -5.76 -15.58
C GLY A 352 20.47 -4.89 -14.34
N VAL A 353 19.90 -5.26 -13.20
CA VAL A 353 20.21 -4.66 -11.90
C VAL A 353 21.45 -5.34 -11.31
N ASP A 354 22.42 -4.54 -10.87
CA ASP A 354 23.71 -4.99 -10.36
C ASP A 354 23.63 -5.46 -8.90
N ALA A 355 22.77 -4.81 -8.10
CA ALA A 355 22.55 -5.15 -6.70
C ALA A 355 21.22 -4.63 -6.15
N ILE A 356 20.71 -5.33 -5.14
CA ILE A 356 19.61 -4.89 -4.28
C ILE A 356 20.21 -4.31 -2.99
N VAL A 357 19.84 -3.08 -2.64
CA VAL A 357 20.10 -2.47 -1.33
C VAL A 357 18.81 -2.46 -0.55
N PHE A 358 18.76 -3.25 0.52
CA PHE A 358 17.58 -3.47 1.33
C PHE A 358 17.70 -2.79 2.70
N VAL A 359 16.81 -1.86 3.02
CA VAL A 359 16.81 -1.15 4.31
C VAL A 359 15.93 -1.89 5.30
N ALA A 360 16.55 -2.63 6.22
CA ALA A 360 15.86 -3.35 7.31
C ALA A 360 16.83 -3.83 8.40
N ASP A 361 16.28 -4.03 9.58
CA ASP A 361 16.93 -4.64 10.75
C ASP A 361 16.87 -6.18 10.75
N GLY A 362 15.92 -6.78 10.03
CA GLY A 362 15.74 -8.22 9.90
C GLY A 362 15.98 -8.77 8.49
N ARG A 363 16.15 -10.10 8.40
CA ARG A 363 16.34 -10.83 7.12
C ARG A 363 15.04 -11.32 6.49
N PHE A 364 13.95 -11.50 7.27
CA PHE A 364 12.71 -12.09 6.79
C PHE A 364 12.17 -11.44 5.50
N HIS A 365 12.06 -10.11 5.45
CA HIS A 365 11.58 -9.38 4.27
C HIS A 365 12.59 -9.37 3.12
N LEU A 366 13.88 -9.28 3.45
CA LEU A 366 14.96 -9.34 2.48
C LEU A 366 15.00 -10.70 1.77
N GLU A 367 14.85 -11.79 2.50
CA GLU A 367 14.80 -13.14 1.93
C GLU A 367 13.67 -13.28 0.92
N ALA A 368 12.52 -12.63 1.13
CA ALA A 368 11.42 -12.66 0.16
C ALA A 368 11.82 -12.05 -1.19
N ILE A 369 12.49 -10.89 -1.20
CA ILE A 369 12.98 -10.29 -2.45
C ILE A 369 14.15 -11.09 -3.04
N MET A 370 14.97 -11.75 -2.23
CA MET A 370 16.03 -12.66 -2.70
C MET A 370 15.45 -13.91 -3.36
N ILE A 371 14.38 -14.50 -2.82
CA ILE A 371 13.68 -15.65 -3.42
C ILE A 371 13.10 -15.26 -4.79
N ALA A 372 12.51 -14.07 -4.88
CA ALA A 372 11.95 -13.53 -6.12
C ALA A 372 13.02 -13.13 -7.16
N ASN A 373 14.23 -12.81 -6.71
CA ASN A 373 15.33 -12.31 -7.53
C ASN A 373 16.65 -13.05 -7.21
N PRO A 374 16.70 -14.36 -7.48
CA PRO A 374 17.73 -15.25 -6.93
C PRO A 374 19.15 -14.95 -7.41
N ASP A 375 19.29 -14.31 -8.57
CA ASP A 375 20.60 -14.06 -9.21
C ASP A 375 21.13 -12.65 -8.96
N ILE A 376 20.38 -11.79 -8.26
CA ILE A 376 20.80 -10.42 -7.97
C ILE A 376 21.48 -10.36 -6.60
N PRO A 377 22.74 -9.89 -6.50
CA PRO A 377 23.41 -9.69 -5.23
C PRO A 377 22.59 -8.77 -4.30
N ALA A 378 22.30 -9.24 -3.09
CA ALA A 378 21.51 -8.49 -2.12
C ALA A 378 22.37 -8.02 -0.94
N TYR A 379 22.14 -6.78 -0.52
CA TYR A 379 22.82 -6.14 0.61
C TYR A 379 21.78 -5.61 1.59
N ARG A 380 21.96 -5.86 2.88
CA ARG A 380 21.11 -5.34 3.95
C ARG A 380 21.81 -4.17 4.60
N TYR A 381 21.16 -3.01 4.60
CA TYR A 381 21.53 -1.90 5.45
C TYR A 381 20.68 -1.94 6.72
N ASP A 382 21.34 -2.19 7.85
CA ASP A 382 20.74 -2.11 9.17
C ASP A 382 20.76 -0.66 9.66
N PRO A 383 19.62 0.02 9.78
CA PRO A 383 19.60 1.43 10.17
C PRO A 383 19.95 1.67 11.64
N TYR A 384 19.84 0.65 12.50
CA TYR A 384 20.17 0.76 13.92
C TYR A 384 21.65 0.51 14.15
N ALA A 385 22.17 -0.60 13.62
CA ALA A 385 23.58 -0.94 13.73
C ALA A 385 24.46 -0.08 12.80
N ARG A 386 23.86 0.54 11.78
CA ARG A 386 24.54 1.34 10.74
C ARG A 386 25.56 0.52 9.95
N VAL A 387 25.19 -0.72 9.63
CA VAL A 387 26.06 -1.68 8.92
C VAL A 387 25.40 -2.10 7.62
N LEU A 388 26.18 -2.12 6.53
CA LEU A 388 25.80 -2.76 5.27
C LEU A 388 26.45 -4.14 5.19
N THR A 389 25.64 -5.20 5.15
CA THR A 389 26.10 -6.58 4.97
C THR A 389 25.68 -7.11 3.60
N ARG A 390 26.55 -7.89 2.95
CA ARG A 390 26.14 -8.71 1.80
C ARG A 390 25.44 -9.96 2.34
N GLU A 391 24.22 -10.18 1.89
CA GLU A 391 23.39 -11.29 2.34
C GLU A 391 23.32 -12.39 1.28
N THR A 392 23.26 -13.64 1.72
CA THR A 392 23.10 -14.82 0.86
C THR A 392 21.89 -15.63 1.32
N TYR A 393 21.28 -16.35 0.39
CA TYR A 393 20.14 -17.22 0.64
C TYR A 393 20.38 -18.53 -0.09
N ASP A 394 20.11 -19.65 0.57
CA ASP A 394 20.29 -20.98 -0.02
C ASP A 394 19.15 -21.28 -1.01
N GLN A 395 19.27 -20.69 -2.21
CA GLN A 395 18.32 -20.86 -3.29
C GLN A 395 18.17 -22.34 -3.68
N ALA A 396 19.29 -23.06 -3.76
CA ALA A 396 19.30 -24.45 -4.19
C ALA A 396 18.63 -25.36 -3.14
N GLY A 397 18.99 -25.22 -1.87
CA GLY A 397 18.42 -25.99 -0.77
C GLY A 397 16.93 -25.73 -0.61
N MET A 398 16.51 -24.46 -0.53
CA MET A 398 15.09 -24.12 -0.43
C MET A 398 14.28 -24.73 -1.57
N ARG A 399 14.73 -24.56 -2.83
CA ARG A 399 14.00 -25.07 -4.00
C ARG A 399 13.96 -26.59 -4.05
N ALA A 400 15.04 -27.27 -3.65
CA ALA A 400 15.09 -28.72 -3.58
C ALA A 400 14.09 -29.25 -2.53
N VAL A 401 14.06 -28.66 -1.34
CA VAL A 401 13.11 -29.01 -0.27
C VAL A 401 11.67 -28.77 -0.72
N ARG A 402 11.39 -27.60 -1.33
CA ARG A 402 10.03 -27.28 -1.81
C ARG A 402 9.58 -28.21 -2.94
N ARG A 403 10.47 -28.51 -3.90
CA ARG A 403 10.19 -29.48 -4.97
C ARG A 403 9.91 -30.86 -4.41
N ALA A 404 10.73 -31.36 -3.49
CA ALA A 404 10.53 -32.66 -2.86
C ALA A 404 9.19 -32.75 -2.11
N ALA A 405 8.79 -31.67 -1.43
CA ALA A 405 7.48 -31.61 -0.77
C ALA A 405 6.31 -31.67 -1.78
N VAL A 406 6.42 -30.96 -2.91
CA VAL A 406 5.41 -31.02 -3.98
C VAL A 406 5.33 -32.41 -4.59
N GLU A 407 6.48 -32.99 -4.98
CA GLU A 407 6.54 -34.34 -5.57
C GLU A 407 6.01 -35.42 -4.61
N ALA A 408 6.29 -35.30 -3.31
CA ALA A 408 5.78 -36.22 -2.29
C ALA A 408 4.25 -36.12 -2.11
N ALA A 409 3.65 -34.95 -2.39
CA ALA A 409 2.22 -34.74 -2.27
C ALA A 409 1.42 -35.19 -3.50
N CYS A 410 2.04 -35.35 -4.68
CA CYS A 410 1.36 -35.74 -5.92
C CYS A 410 0.58 -37.07 -5.81
N GLY A 411 1.01 -37.97 -4.93
CA GLY A 411 0.36 -39.27 -4.69
C GLY A 411 -0.74 -39.26 -3.62
N ALA A 412 -0.97 -38.13 -2.94
CA ALA A 412 -1.89 -38.06 -1.80
C ALA A 412 -3.36 -38.22 -2.24
N ARG A 413 -4.08 -39.10 -1.54
CA ARG A 413 -5.51 -39.37 -1.71
C ARG A 413 -6.40 -38.56 -0.76
N VAL A 414 -5.87 -38.26 0.43
CA VAL A 414 -6.56 -37.49 1.47
C VAL A 414 -5.78 -36.22 1.78
N TRP A 415 -6.41 -35.07 1.56
CA TRP A 415 -5.78 -33.76 1.70
C TRP A 415 -6.31 -32.99 2.91
N GLY A 416 -5.40 -32.42 3.69
CA GLY A 416 -5.74 -31.53 4.80
C GLY A 416 -5.64 -30.08 4.35
N LEU A 417 -6.75 -29.34 4.41
CA LEU A 417 -6.79 -27.91 4.07
C LEU A 417 -6.83 -27.09 5.35
N VAL A 418 -5.73 -26.40 5.66
CA VAL A 418 -5.65 -25.49 6.81
C VAL A 418 -6.09 -24.09 6.38
N LEU A 419 -7.12 -23.55 7.01
CA LEU A 419 -7.49 -22.13 6.89
C LEU A 419 -6.96 -21.36 8.11
N GLY A 420 -6.07 -20.40 7.85
CA GLY A 420 -5.49 -19.53 8.88
C GLY A 420 -6.53 -18.59 9.48
N MET A 421 -6.71 -18.65 10.80
CA MET A 421 -7.68 -17.82 11.54
C MET A 421 -7.03 -16.66 12.31
N LEU A 422 -5.70 -16.50 12.22
CA LEU A 422 -5.02 -15.35 12.80
C LEU A 422 -5.32 -14.10 11.96
N GLY A 423 -6.14 -13.21 12.51
CA GLY A 423 -6.71 -12.07 11.81
C GLY A 423 -7.36 -12.50 10.49
N ARG A 424 -6.75 -12.09 9.36
CA ARG A 424 -7.23 -12.35 8.00
C ARG A 424 -6.17 -12.99 7.11
N GLN A 425 -5.26 -13.77 7.69
CA GLN A 425 -4.28 -14.53 6.91
C GLN A 425 -4.94 -15.56 5.99
N GLY A 426 -6.00 -16.22 6.46
CA GLY A 426 -6.75 -17.18 5.67
C GLY A 426 -7.68 -16.49 4.66
N ASN A 427 -7.81 -17.11 3.49
CA ASN A 427 -8.68 -16.60 2.43
C ASN A 427 -9.71 -17.67 2.03
N PRO A 428 -11.00 -17.50 2.41
CA PRO A 428 -12.07 -18.44 2.08
C PRO A 428 -12.30 -18.64 0.57
N ARG A 429 -11.89 -17.70 -0.28
CA ARG A 429 -11.94 -17.88 -1.74
C ARG A 429 -10.90 -18.90 -2.20
N VAL A 430 -9.67 -18.78 -1.71
CA VAL A 430 -8.58 -19.71 -2.04
C VAL A 430 -8.91 -21.11 -1.52
N LEU A 431 -9.46 -21.21 -0.29
CA LEU A 431 -9.96 -22.47 0.26
C LEU A 431 -11.01 -23.12 -0.64
N ARG A 432 -12.07 -22.39 -1.01
CA ARG A 432 -13.14 -22.92 -1.88
C ARG A 432 -12.62 -23.36 -3.24
N HIS A 433 -11.63 -22.64 -3.80
CA HIS A 433 -11.01 -23.04 -5.05
C HIS A 433 -10.26 -24.38 -4.92
N LEU A 434 -9.47 -24.56 -3.85
CA LEU A 434 -8.77 -25.82 -3.59
C LEU A 434 -9.75 -26.98 -3.35
N GLN A 435 -10.83 -26.75 -2.61
CA GLN A 435 -11.90 -27.75 -2.42
C GLN A 435 -12.49 -28.18 -3.76
N ALA A 436 -12.84 -27.22 -4.63
CA ALA A 436 -13.40 -27.51 -5.95
C ALA A 436 -12.43 -28.30 -6.84
N VAL A 437 -11.12 -28.03 -6.78
CA VAL A 437 -10.09 -28.80 -7.50
C VAL A 437 -10.03 -30.23 -6.97
N LEU A 438 -9.97 -30.42 -5.65
CA LEU A 438 -9.90 -31.75 -5.03
C LEU A 438 -11.16 -32.57 -5.34
N GLU A 439 -12.34 -31.96 -5.26
CA GLU A 439 -13.62 -32.59 -5.62
C GLU A 439 -13.68 -33.00 -7.10
N LYS A 440 -13.22 -32.12 -8.01
CA LYS A 440 -13.11 -32.43 -9.46
C LYS A 440 -12.20 -33.63 -9.73
N LEU A 441 -11.15 -33.79 -8.95
CA LEU A 441 -10.19 -34.90 -9.05
C LEU A 441 -10.64 -36.17 -8.29
N GLY A 442 -11.78 -36.12 -7.58
CA GLY A 442 -12.27 -37.23 -6.76
C GLY A 442 -11.39 -37.53 -5.54
N LEU A 443 -10.66 -36.53 -5.04
CA LEU A 443 -9.78 -36.63 -3.88
C LEU A 443 -10.52 -36.24 -2.60
N GLU A 444 -10.30 -36.99 -1.53
CA GLU A 444 -10.90 -36.71 -0.23
C GLU A 444 -10.18 -35.54 0.44
N HIS A 445 -10.91 -34.71 1.18
CA HIS A 445 -10.32 -33.60 1.88
C HIS A 445 -11.01 -33.29 3.22
N VAL A 446 -10.24 -32.71 4.14
CA VAL A 446 -10.74 -32.22 5.44
C VAL A 446 -10.27 -30.78 5.63
N VAL A 447 -11.15 -29.93 6.15
CA VAL A 447 -10.82 -28.53 6.47
C VAL A 447 -10.54 -28.40 7.96
N VAL A 448 -9.42 -27.76 8.30
CA VAL A 448 -8.99 -27.48 9.68
C VAL A 448 -8.79 -25.98 9.84
N LEU A 449 -9.41 -25.40 10.86
CA LEU A 449 -9.25 -23.99 11.20
C LEU A 449 -8.19 -23.84 12.30
N LEU A 450 -7.15 -23.03 12.06
CA LEU A 450 -6.07 -22.81 13.02
C LEU A 450 -5.67 -21.34 13.06
N SER A 451 -5.61 -20.72 14.23
CA SER A 451 -5.00 -19.40 14.38
C SER A 451 -3.51 -19.48 14.07
N GLU A 452 -2.79 -20.33 14.79
CA GLU A 452 -1.39 -20.63 14.52
C GLU A 452 -1.22 -22.05 13.97
N VAL A 453 -0.54 -22.15 12.83
CA VAL A 453 -0.20 -23.42 12.20
C VAL A 453 1.16 -23.87 12.73
N ALA A 454 1.15 -24.92 13.54
CA ALA A 454 2.35 -25.45 14.17
C ALA A 454 2.55 -26.93 13.80
N PRO A 455 3.80 -27.38 13.53
CA PRO A 455 4.06 -28.76 13.15
C PRO A 455 3.53 -29.80 14.15
N ALA A 456 3.75 -29.55 15.45
CA ALA A 456 3.28 -30.43 16.51
C ALA A 456 1.75 -30.55 16.58
N LYS A 457 1.01 -29.53 16.11
CA LYS A 457 -0.45 -29.54 16.08
C LYS A 457 -0.96 -30.34 14.88
N LEU A 458 -0.40 -30.13 13.69
CA LEU A 458 -0.75 -30.90 12.50
C LEU A 458 -0.39 -32.39 12.64
N ALA A 459 0.74 -32.72 13.28
CA ALA A 459 1.14 -34.10 13.51
C ALA A 459 0.15 -34.91 14.39
N ARG A 460 -0.71 -34.24 15.16
CA ARG A 460 -1.76 -34.87 15.99
C ARG A 460 -3.07 -35.08 15.23
N LEU A 461 -3.24 -34.46 14.06
CA LEU A 461 -4.43 -34.54 13.23
C LEU A 461 -4.23 -35.63 12.18
N ALA A 462 -4.50 -36.88 12.55
CA ALA A 462 -4.37 -38.02 11.64
C ALA A 462 -5.43 -38.00 10.52
N GLY A 463 -5.13 -38.64 9.39
CA GLY A 463 -6.02 -38.79 8.24
C GLY A 463 -5.42 -38.26 6.95
N PRO A 464 -5.04 -36.96 6.88
CA PRO A 464 -4.38 -36.40 5.70
C PRO A 464 -3.02 -37.04 5.41
N GLU A 465 -2.67 -37.07 4.12
CA GLU A 465 -1.37 -37.51 3.60
C GLU A 465 -0.52 -36.31 3.14
N ALA A 466 -1.17 -35.18 2.84
CA ALA A 466 -0.54 -33.89 2.56
C ALA A 466 -1.38 -32.75 3.13
N TRP A 467 -0.72 -31.64 3.48
CA TRP A 467 -1.34 -30.42 3.98
C TRP A 467 -1.20 -29.27 3.00
N VAL A 468 -2.26 -28.47 2.86
CA VAL A 468 -2.23 -27.17 2.19
C VAL A 468 -2.56 -26.09 3.21
N GLN A 469 -1.67 -25.14 3.36
CA GLN A 469 -1.86 -24.01 4.27
C GLN A 469 -2.34 -22.77 3.53
N VAL A 470 -3.64 -22.48 3.64
CA VAL A 470 -4.24 -21.20 3.25
C VAL A 470 -4.06 -20.21 4.41
N ALA A 471 -2.81 -19.79 4.63
CA ALA A 471 -2.36 -18.89 5.69
C ALA A 471 -1.04 -18.19 5.25
N CYS A 472 -0.15 -17.82 6.17
CA CYS A 472 1.16 -17.27 5.82
C CYS A 472 2.01 -18.28 5.00
N PRO A 473 2.41 -17.96 3.74
CA PRO A 473 3.14 -18.89 2.88
C PRO A 473 4.57 -19.18 3.38
N ARG A 474 5.12 -18.31 4.23
CA ARG A 474 6.45 -18.52 4.82
C ARG A 474 6.50 -19.71 5.78
N LEU A 475 5.35 -20.14 6.32
CA LEU A 475 5.24 -21.31 7.18
C LEU A 475 5.78 -22.58 6.50
N SER A 476 5.39 -22.84 5.25
CA SER A 476 5.92 -23.98 4.50
C SER A 476 7.27 -23.69 3.85
N ILE A 477 7.53 -22.45 3.41
CA ILE A 477 8.80 -22.09 2.75
C ILE A 477 9.98 -22.21 3.73
N ASP A 478 9.85 -21.67 4.94
CA ASP A 478 10.96 -21.59 5.89
C ASP A 478 10.99 -22.76 6.88
N TRP A 479 9.82 -23.30 7.25
CA TRP A 479 9.69 -24.32 8.29
C TRP A 479 9.08 -25.63 7.77
N GLY A 480 9.00 -25.81 6.45
CA GLY A 480 8.40 -26.97 5.80
C GLY A 480 8.96 -28.31 6.28
N GLU A 481 10.27 -28.40 6.50
CA GLU A 481 10.95 -29.62 6.98
C GLU A 481 10.59 -29.99 8.42
N GLY A 482 10.03 -29.05 9.19
CA GLY A 482 9.55 -29.30 10.55
C GLY A 482 8.24 -30.08 10.58
N PHE A 483 7.50 -30.13 9.47
CA PHE A 483 6.22 -30.84 9.37
C PHE A 483 6.43 -32.32 9.03
N ALA A 484 5.68 -33.19 9.71
CA ALA A 484 5.78 -34.64 9.51
C ALA A 484 5.25 -35.12 8.14
N LEU A 485 4.40 -34.32 7.50
CA LEU A 485 3.81 -34.57 6.19
C LEU A 485 4.10 -33.37 5.27
N PRO A 486 4.14 -33.58 3.94
CA PRO A 486 4.30 -32.51 2.98
C PRO A 486 3.30 -31.38 3.25
N THR A 487 3.82 -30.19 3.53
CA THR A 487 3.00 -29.01 3.83
C THR A 487 3.28 -27.95 2.78
N LEU A 488 2.26 -27.59 2.01
CA LEU A 488 2.35 -26.81 0.79
C LEU A 488 1.66 -25.46 0.91
N THR A 489 2.20 -24.45 0.23
CA THR A 489 1.45 -23.25 -0.12
C THR A 489 0.31 -23.58 -1.09
N PRO A 490 -0.69 -22.70 -1.26
CA PRO A 490 -1.74 -22.93 -2.25
C PRO A 490 -1.23 -23.02 -3.69
N PHE A 491 -0.15 -22.30 -4.04
CA PHE A 491 0.50 -22.44 -5.35
C PHE A 491 1.07 -23.85 -5.55
N GLU A 492 1.88 -24.31 -4.60
CA GLU A 492 2.51 -25.63 -4.63
C GLU A 492 1.49 -26.77 -4.65
N ALA A 493 0.37 -26.63 -3.94
CA ALA A 493 -0.72 -27.60 -3.98
C ALA A 493 -1.35 -27.68 -5.39
N LEU A 494 -1.56 -26.55 -6.06
CA LEU A 494 -2.07 -26.54 -7.43
C LEU A 494 -1.08 -27.13 -8.43
N VAL A 495 0.23 -27.00 -8.17
CA VAL A 495 1.27 -27.71 -8.94
C VAL A 495 1.18 -29.22 -8.70
N ALA A 496 1.11 -29.67 -7.44
CA ALA A 496 0.99 -31.09 -7.09
C ALA A 496 -0.27 -31.74 -7.68
N LEU A 497 -1.35 -30.98 -7.79
CA LEU A 497 -2.64 -31.41 -8.35
C LEU A 497 -2.71 -31.27 -9.88
N GLY A 498 -1.65 -30.77 -10.53
CA GLY A 498 -1.56 -30.63 -11.99
C GLY A 498 -2.40 -29.51 -12.61
N GLU A 499 -2.89 -28.55 -11.81
CA GLU A 499 -3.68 -27.41 -12.29
C GLU A 499 -2.81 -26.23 -12.75
N VAL A 500 -1.55 -26.17 -12.30
CA VAL A 500 -0.58 -25.12 -12.64
C VAL A 500 0.77 -25.77 -12.96
N PRO A 501 1.52 -25.32 -13.97
CA PRO A 501 2.84 -25.87 -14.25
C PRO A 501 3.81 -25.62 -13.09
N PRO A 502 4.71 -26.57 -12.80
CA PRO A 502 5.72 -26.37 -11.77
C PRO A 502 6.71 -25.27 -12.14
N TRP A 503 7.18 -24.53 -11.14
CA TRP A 503 8.12 -23.43 -11.39
C TRP A 503 9.45 -23.89 -11.99
N TRP A 504 9.89 -25.12 -11.69
CA TRP A 504 11.17 -25.65 -12.18
C TRP A 504 11.14 -26.06 -13.67
N GLU A 505 9.99 -25.99 -14.34
CA GLU A 505 9.88 -26.17 -15.79
C GLU A 505 9.99 -24.85 -16.55
N ALA A 506 10.09 -23.71 -15.85
CA ALA A 506 10.27 -22.41 -16.49
C ALA A 506 11.64 -22.32 -17.18
N GLU A 507 11.65 -21.88 -18.44
CA GLU A 507 12.89 -21.61 -19.17
C GLU A 507 13.65 -20.44 -18.56
N VAL A 508 14.86 -20.71 -18.08
CA VAL A 508 15.78 -19.70 -17.54
C VAL A 508 17.17 -19.79 -18.16
N PRO A 509 17.93 -18.69 -18.20
CA PRO A 509 19.32 -18.71 -18.65
C PRO A 509 20.16 -19.75 -17.90
N ALA A 510 21.16 -20.32 -18.56
CA ALA A 510 22.07 -21.28 -17.93
C ALA A 510 22.76 -20.65 -16.71
N GLY A 511 22.66 -21.32 -15.55
CA GLY A 511 23.21 -20.82 -14.28
C GLY A 511 22.30 -19.87 -13.49
N SER A 512 21.10 -19.59 -13.99
CA SER A 512 20.05 -18.83 -13.28
C SER A 512 19.07 -19.78 -12.58
N HIS A 513 18.36 -19.27 -11.58
CA HIS A 513 17.29 -20.01 -10.91
C HIS A 513 15.91 -19.65 -11.46
N ALA A 514 15.06 -20.67 -11.70
CA ALA A 514 13.67 -20.46 -12.09
C ALA A 514 12.91 -19.58 -11.08
N PRO A 515 12.03 -18.67 -11.51
CA PRO A 515 11.33 -17.78 -10.59
C PRO A 515 10.39 -18.59 -9.67
N TYR A 516 10.58 -18.47 -8.35
CA TYR A 516 9.62 -19.00 -7.37
C TYR A 516 8.65 -17.87 -6.99
N PRO A 517 7.33 -18.09 -7.03
CA PRO A 517 6.37 -17.00 -6.86
C PRO A 517 6.36 -16.50 -5.41
N MET A 518 6.69 -15.22 -5.25
CA MET A 518 6.48 -14.45 -4.03
C MET A 518 5.39 -13.41 -4.28
N ASP A 519 4.20 -13.87 -4.68
CA ASP A 519 3.10 -13.04 -5.21
C ASP A 519 1.81 -13.17 -4.39
N TYR A 520 1.89 -13.69 -3.16
CA TYR A 520 0.73 -14.12 -2.38
C TYR A 520 -0.35 -13.05 -2.15
N TYR A 521 0.03 -11.77 -2.06
CA TYR A 521 -0.90 -10.63 -2.01
C TYR A 521 -0.75 -9.68 -3.22
N ALA A 522 0.07 -10.05 -4.19
CA ALA A 522 0.20 -9.28 -5.42
C ALA A 522 -1.14 -9.21 -6.15
N ARG A 523 -1.46 -8.03 -6.67
CA ARG A 523 -2.71 -7.74 -7.38
C ARG A 523 -2.88 -8.60 -8.65
N ASP A 524 -1.76 -8.85 -9.30
CA ASP A 524 -1.57 -9.68 -10.49
C ASP A 524 -1.12 -11.12 -10.16
N GLY A 525 -1.15 -11.51 -8.88
CA GLY A 525 -0.83 -12.87 -8.46
C GLY A 525 -1.85 -13.90 -8.97
N GLY A 526 -1.41 -15.15 -9.07
CA GLY A 526 -2.19 -16.26 -9.62
C GLY A 526 -3.45 -16.63 -8.83
N VAL A 527 -4.15 -17.69 -9.23
CA VAL A 527 -5.41 -18.13 -8.59
C VAL A 527 -5.25 -18.47 -7.10
N TRP A 528 -4.02 -18.79 -6.67
CA TRP A 528 -3.60 -19.01 -5.28
C TRP A 528 -3.43 -17.74 -4.44
N SER A 529 -3.38 -16.56 -5.06
CA SER A 529 -3.19 -15.28 -4.37
C SER A 529 -4.35 -14.95 -3.43
N SER A 530 -4.00 -14.49 -2.23
CA SER A 530 -4.88 -13.96 -1.19
C SER A 530 -5.19 -12.47 -1.36
N SER A 531 -4.78 -11.83 -2.47
CA SER A 531 -5.05 -10.41 -2.73
C SER A 531 -6.55 -10.09 -2.75
N HIS A 532 -6.92 -9.04 -2.00
CA HIS A 532 -8.26 -8.44 -1.99
C HIS A 532 -8.51 -7.50 -3.18
N HIS A 533 -7.47 -7.13 -3.92
CA HIS A 533 -7.53 -6.10 -4.97
C HIS A 533 -7.56 -6.65 -6.41
N ARG A 534 -7.93 -7.91 -6.61
CA ARG A 534 -7.87 -8.56 -7.94
C ARG A 534 -8.59 -7.71 -9.01
N ALA A 535 -7.95 -7.59 -10.17
CA ALA A 535 -8.62 -7.12 -11.37
C ALA A 535 -9.79 -8.08 -11.71
N PRO A 536 -10.92 -7.59 -12.26
CA PRO A 536 -11.96 -8.47 -12.77
C PRO A 536 -11.34 -9.46 -13.75
N ALA A 537 -11.74 -10.74 -13.66
CA ALA A 537 -11.22 -11.81 -14.50
C ALA A 537 -11.25 -11.34 -15.96
N GLN A 538 -10.07 -11.29 -16.60
CA GLN A 538 -10.04 -11.23 -18.06
C GLN A 538 -10.82 -12.45 -18.55
N SER A 539 -11.93 -12.19 -19.23
CA SER A 539 -12.69 -13.23 -19.93
C SER A 539 -11.69 -14.09 -20.68
N ALA A 540 -11.71 -15.40 -20.39
CA ALA A 540 -11.02 -16.38 -21.19
C ALA A 540 -11.20 -16.01 -22.66
N ALA A 541 -10.09 -15.74 -23.35
CA ALA A 541 -10.11 -15.64 -24.79
C ALA A 541 -10.69 -16.95 -25.30
N ALA A 542 -11.89 -16.90 -25.87
CA ALA A 542 -12.47 -18.00 -26.60
C ALA A 542 -11.52 -18.31 -27.75
N GLY A 543 -10.81 -19.43 -27.62
CA GLY A 543 -10.25 -20.18 -28.74
C GLY A 543 -11.28 -21.17 -29.23
#